data_AF-A0A6N8BDH8-F1
#
_entry.id   AF-A0A6N8BDH8-F1
#
_cell.length_a   1.000
_cell.length_b   1.000
_cell.length_c   1.000
_cell.angle_alpha   90.00
_cell.angle_beta   90.00
_cell.angle_gamma   90.00
#
_symmetry.space_group_name_H-M   'P 1'
#
loop_
_entity.id
_entity.type
_entity.pdbx_description
1 polymer ?
#
loop_
_entity_poly.entity_id
_entity_poly.type
_entity_poly.pdbx_seq_one_letter_code
_entity_poly.pdbx_strand_id
1 'polypeptide(L)'
;MTPILFIIMACVSLILWQTGFSICLDICKQIDVGYLNRSWFLWGAIFYSLAGIATGWVKKNLIIIMVLVNAVIFHAYLILNAYRNIEILCPVCIAFLTAEIVLTALYTFDKGMKFDKVVALGPGKAVLIISATLFVLYPAGPVVLGDTKPVAEENEPKTEMVAYYEESGMQTVSNQTYQTESTPEETETTDLIEERADYNYILNVGNSHGVETKIDLSQKPALMFAWWCGHCDQVLKDYSGLRPDDRPYLVAVYPKGINDRQYVEQKLKANGLNGEYYICYESPPVESIPMLVWFSEGKIQKTTPTFGDKTLLGKARIEVGYTNSGHNARLSAKAIDNIILLPREVFSFNKTVGERTVTRGFRESLVIMNYGDGPEYSEGIGGGICMTSTVLNWAVENAGLEVIEQHPHSLPVSYGKVREDTAVAWPNYDYSFLNNTGKKVTLKTKNIGEWLEIEIWNN
;
A
#
# COMPACT_ATOMS: atom_id res chain seq x y z
N MET A 1 4.53 -21.31 -44.59
CA MET A 1 5.19 -20.84 -43.35
C MET A 1 4.53 -19.56 -42.84
N THR A 2 4.17 -18.63 -43.72
CA THR A 2 3.54 -17.34 -43.36
C THR A 2 2.35 -17.44 -42.39
N PRO A 3 1.38 -18.36 -42.55
CA PRO A 3 0.27 -18.48 -41.60
C PRO A 3 0.72 -18.85 -40.17
N ILE A 4 1.72 -19.72 -40.04
CA ILE A 4 2.27 -20.16 -38.76
C ILE A 4 2.99 -18.99 -38.08
N LEU A 5 3.77 -18.22 -38.84
CA LEU A 5 4.46 -17.06 -38.30
C LEU A 5 3.49 -16.00 -37.79
N PHE A 6 2.36 -15.77 -38.48
CA PHE A 6 1.28 -14.93 -37.96
C PHE A 6 0.69 -15.48 -36.66
N ILE A 7 0.45 -16.79 -36.55
CA ILE A 7 -0.05 -17.39 -35.30
C ILE A 7 0.99 -17.26 -34.17
N ILE A 8 2.29 -17.37 -34.47
CA ILE A 8 3.36 -17.12 -33.50
C ILE A 8 3.30 -15.67 -33.03
N MET A 9 3.16 -14.70 -33.94
CA MET A 9 3.01 -13.28 -33.59
C MET A 9 1.77 -13.02 -32.73
N ALA A 10 0.67 -13.76 -32.97
CA ALA A 10 -0.52 -13.68 -32.13
C ALA A 10 -0.25 -14.19 -30.70
N CYS A 11 0.46 -15.32 -30.56
CA CYS A 11 0.84 -15.87 -29.27
C CYS A 11 1.81 -14.93 -28.52
N VAL A 12 2.80 -14.38 -29.23
CA VAL A 12 3.71 -13.37 -28.68
C VAL A 12 2.90 -12.17 -28.17
N SER A 13 1.98 -11.64 -28.97
CA SER A 13 1.12 -10.52 -28.54
C SER A 13 0.31 -10.83 -27.27
N LEU A 14 -0.24 -12.05 -27.14
CA LEU A 14 -0.92 -12.47 -25.91
C LEU A 14 0.02 -12.61 -24.70
N ILE A 15 1.23 -13.14 -24.90
CA ILE A 15 2.23 -13.27 -23.82
C ILE A 15 2.68 -11.88 -23.36
N LEU A 16 2.95 -10.97 -24.29
CA LEU A 16 3.29 -9.56 -24.01
C LEU A 16 2.19 -8.92 -23.15
N TRP A 17 0.91 -9.14 -23.50
CA TRP A 17 -0.25 -8.66 -22.75
C TRP A 17 -0.31 -9.26 -21.33
N GLN A 18 -0.24 -10.60 -21.22
CA GLN A 18 -0.39 -11.31 -19.94
C GLN A 18 0.72 -10.98 -18.94
N THR A 19 1.94 -10.78 -19.43
CA THR A 19 3.12 -10.54 -18.59
C THR A 19 3.26 -9.07 -18.16
N GLY A 20 2.34 -8.19 -18.58
CA GLY A 20 2.38 -6.76 -18.22
C GLY A 20 3.68 -6.08 -18.64
N PHE A 21 4.22 -6.51 -19.78
CA PHE A 21 5.62 -6.39 -20.24
C PHE A 21 6.48 -5.28 -19.59
N SER A 22 7.44 -5.70 -18.76
CA SER A 22 8.36 -4.83 -17.99
C SER A 22 9.76 -4.64 -18.62
N ILE A 23 10.04 -5.21 -19.80
CA ILE A 23 11.37 -5.11 -20.46
C ILE A 23 11.60 -3.72 -21.11
N CYS A 24 10.56 -2.89 -21.24
CA CYS A 24 10.62 -1.58 -21.91
C CYS A 24 10.68 -0.35 -20.97
N LEU A 25 11.30 -0.44 -19.78
CA LEU A 25 11.64 0.72 -18.94
C LEU A 25 10.49 1.77 -18.79
N ASP A 26 9.26 1.32 -18.52
CA ASP A 26 8.05 2.16 -18.36
C ASP A 26 7.61 3.04 -19.56
N ILE A 27 8.34 3.05 -20.68
CA ILE A 27 8.08 3.91 -21.85
C ILE A 27 6.77 3.53 -22.58
N CYS A 28 6.41 2.24 -22.59
CA CYS A 28 5.25 1.75 -23.33
C CYS A 28 3.93 1.82 -22.56
N LYS A 29 3.95 2.04 -21.24
CA LYS A 29 2.72 2.10 -20.43
C LYS A 29 1.83 3.29 -20.76
N GLN A 30 2.41 4.39 -21.25
CA GLN A 30 1.65 5.54 -21.75
C GLN A 30 1.01 5.29 -23.13
N ILE A 31 1.51 4.31 -23.88
CA ILE A 31 1.01 3.98 -25.23
C ILE A 31 -0.03 2.85 -25.16
N ASP A 32 -0.06 2.04 -24.10
CA ASP A 32 -0.92 0.84 -23.97
C ASP A 32 -2.43 1.11 -23.78
N VAL A 33 -2.84 2.39 -23.79
CA VAL A 33 -4.24 2.76 -24.01
C VAL A 33 -4.57 2.62 -25.50
N GLY A 34 -4.80 1.37 -25.91
CA GLY A 34 -5.23 1.10 -27.28
C GLY A 34 -6.67 1.50 -27.58
N TYR A 35 -7.10 1.21 -28.80
CA TYR A 35 -8.41 1.62 -29.29
C TYR A 35 -9.56 0.93 -28.53
N LEU A 36 -10.71 1.61 -28.36
CA LEU A 36 -11.86 1.15 -27.56
C LEU A 36 -11.55 0.83 -26.10
N ASN A 37 -10.56 1.51 -25.52
CA ASN A 37 -10.16 1.27 -24.14
C ASN A 37 -9.72 -0.20 -23.95
N ARG A 38 -8.83 -0.67 -24.83
CA ARG A 38 -8.28 -2.04 -24.86
C ARG A 38 -6.81 -1.99 -25.24
N SER A 39 -5.98 -2.84 -24.65
CA SER A 39 -4.54 -2.90 -24.93
C SER A 39 -4.25 -3.13 -26.42
N TRP A 40 -3.21 -2.45 -26.94
CA TRP A 40 -2.74 -2.68 -28.31
C TRP A 40 -2.24 -4.12 -28.52
N PHE A 41 -1.71 -4.77 -27.48
CA PHE A 41 -1.28 -6.16 -27.58
C PHE A 41 -2.45 -7.12 -27.81
N LEU A 42 -3.62 -6.81 -27.25
CA LEU A 42 -4.81 -7.61 -27.44
C LEU A 42 -5.42 -7.41 -28.83
N TRP A 43 -5.38 -6.17 -29.34
CA TRP A 43 -5.66 -5.88 -30.76
C TRP A 43 -4.70 -6.61 -31.70
N GLY A 44 -3.40 -6.59 -31.40
CA GLY A 44 -2.37 -7.31 -32.15
C GLY A 44 -2.64 -8.82 -32.17
N ALA A 45 -2.99 -9.41 -31.03
CA ALA A 45 -3.32 -10.83 -30.93
C ALA A 45 -4.52 -11.21 -31.82
N ILE A 46 -5.59 -10.40 -31.82
CA ILE A 46 -6.76 -10.59 -32.69
C ILE A 46 -6.35 -10.44 -34.16
N PHE A 47 -5.64 -9.37 -34.51
CA PHE A 47 -5.21 -9.10 -35.88
C PHE A 47 -4.35 -10.23 -36.43
N TYR A 48 -3.30 -10.65 -35.71
CA TYR A 48 -2.39 -11.71 -36.17
C TYR A 48 -3.07 -13.07 -36.24
N SER A 49 -4.03 -13.35 -35.36
CA SER A 49 -4.84 -14.57 -35.45
C SER A 49 -5.69 -14.57 -36.73
N LEU A 50 -6.35 -13.44 -37.05
CA LEU A 50 -7.13 -13.29 -38.27
C LEU A 50 -6.25 -13.35 -39.52
N ALA A 51 -5.09 -12.71 -39.51
CA ALA A 51 -4.11 -12.74 -40.60
C ALA A 51 -3.60 -14.18 -40.85
N GLY A 52 -3.29 -14.92 -39.79
CA GLY A 52 -2.90 -16.33 -39.88
C GLY A 52 -3.99 -17.21 -40.50
N ILE A 53 -5.25 -17.03 -40.08
CA ILE A 53 -6.40 -17.74 -40.65
C ILE A 53 -6.59 -17.34 -42.13
N ALA A 54 -6.61 -16.05 -42.45
CA ALA A 54 -6.87 -15.55 -43.79
C ALA A 54 -5.81 -16.01 -44.79
N THR A 55 -4.52 -15.89 -44.42
CA THR A 55 -3.40 -16.31 -45.27
C THR A 55 -3.28 -17.83 -45.40
N GLY A 56 -3.85 -18.61 -44.47
CA GLY A 56 -3.88 -20.07 -44.52
C GLY A 56 -5.13 -20.68 -45.18
N TRP A 57 -6.27 -19.97 -45.16
CA TRP A 57 -7.56 -20.50 -45.62
C TRP A 57 -7.98 -19.97 -46.99
N VAL A 58 -7.65 -18.71 -47.30
CA VAL A 58 -8.07 -18.03 -48.52
C VAL A 58 -6.92 -18.07 -49.53
N LYS A 59 -7.25 -18.23 -50.83
CA LYS A 59 -6.25 -18.09 -51.89
C LYS A 59 -5.66 -16.67 -51.86
N LYS A 60 -4.37 -16.56 -52.17
CA LYS A 60 -3.68 -15.28 -52.26
C LYS A 60 -4.48 -14.26 -53.07
N ASN A 61 -4.81 -13.15 -52.43
CA ASN A 61 -5.62 -12.09 -53.02
C ASN A 61 -5.09 -10.71 -52.57
N LEU A 62 -5.25 -9.72 -53.44
CA LEU A 62 -4.88 -8.33 -53.23
C LEU A 62 -5.49 -7.75 -51.95
N ILE A 63 -6.73 -8.12 -51.61
CA ILE A 63 -7.40 -7.64 -50.38
C ILE A 63 -6.57 -8.00 -49.13
N ILE A 64 -6.07 -9.23 -49.03
CA ILE A 64 -5.27 -9.66 -47.88
C ILE A 64 -3.94 -8.91 -47.86
N ILE A 65 -3.31 -8.72 -49.03
CA ILE A 65 -2.09 -7.93 -49.14
C ILE A 65 -2.33 -6.49 -48.64
N MET A 66 -3.43 -5.86 -49.05
CA MET A 66 -3.79 -4.51 -48.61
C MET A 66 -4.00 -4.44 -47.10
N VAL A 67 -4.67 -5.43 -46.49
CA VAL A 67 -4.85 -5.48 -45.03
C VAL A 67 -3.50 -5.56 -44.30
N LEU A 68 -2.58 -6.41 -44.79
CA LEU A 68 -1.24 -6.56 -44.20
C LEU A 68 -0.40 -5.28 -44.36
N VAL A 69 -0.46 -4.63 -45.53
CA VAL A 69 0.22 -3.35 -45.76
C VAL A 69 -0.34 -2.26 -44.84
N ASN A 70 -1.65 -2.22 -44.61
CA ASN A 70 -2.24 -1.26 -43.67
C ASN A 70 -1.77 -1.47 -42.23
N ALA A 71 -1.53 -2.72 -41.81
CA ALA A 71 -0.97 -2.98 -40.48
C ALA A 71 0.46 -2.41 -40.34
N VAL A 72 1.31 -2.60 -41.36
CA VAL A 72 2.65 -1.99 -41.41
C VAL A 72 2.58 -0.46 -41.29
N ILE A 73 1.69 0.17 -42.07
CA ILE A 73 1.49 1.63 -42.03
C ILE A 73 1.01 2.07 -40.64
N PHE A 74 0.08 1.33 -40.06
CA PHE A 74 -0.48 1.62 -38.74
C PHE A 74 0.59 1.52 -37.64
N HIS A 75 1.41 0.47 -37.61
CA HIS A 75 2.49 0.36 -36.64
C HIS A 75 3.56 1.45 -36.82
N ALA A 76 3.92 1.78 -38.07
CA ALA A 76 4.82 2.89 -38.34
C ALA A 76 4.25 4.22 -37.81
N TYR A 77 2.94 4.45 -37.98
CA TYR A 77 2.25 5.60 -37.40
C TYR A 77 2.31 5.61 -35.87
N LEU A 78 2.05 4.47 -35.20
CA LEU A 78 2.16 4.36 -33.74
C LEU A 78 3.57 4.72 -33.25
N ILE A 79 4.62 4.24 -33.93
CA ILE A 79 6.02 4.54 -33.58
C ILE A 79 6.31 6.05 -33.74
N LEU A 80 5.88 6.65 -34.86
CA LEU A 80 6.08 8.07 -35.11
C LEU A 80 5.32 8.94 -34.10
N ASN A 81 4.08 8.58 -33.78
CA ASN A 81 3.27 9.30 -32.80
C ASN A 81 3.86 9.16 -31.39
N ALA A 82 4.27 7.95 -31.01
CA ALA A 82 4.99 7.72 -29.76
C ALA A 82 6.25 8.59 -29.67
N TYR A 83 7.12 8.52 -30.68
CA TYR A 83 8.36 9.30 -30.72
C TYR A 83 8.13 10.82 -30.63
N ARG A 84 7.10 11.35 -31.31
CA ARG A 84 6.76 12.78 -31.21
C ARG A 84 6.32 13.22 -29.82
N ASN A 85 5.72 12.32 -29.04
CA ASN A 85 5.15 12.65 -27.75
C ASN A 85 6.10 12.38 -26.58
N ILE A 86 6.97 11.36 -26.69
CA ILE A 86 7.83 10.91 -25.59
C ILE A 86 9.32 10.93 -25.93
N GLU A 87 9.69 11.32 -27.16
CA GLU A 87 11.06 11.40 -27.68
C GLU A 87 11.87 10.08 -27.60
N ILE A 88 11.20 8.93 -27.45
CA ILE A 88 11.84 7.62 -27.33
C ILE A 88 11.29 6.65 -28.39
N LEU A 89 12.19 5.92 -29.03
CA LEU A 89 11.88 4.83 -29.95
C LEU A 89 11.72 3.51 -29.20
N CYS A 90 10.54 2.90 -29.27
CA CYS A 90 10.27 1.61 -28.62
C CYS A 90 10.88 0.43 -29.42
N PRO A 91 11.85 -0.32 -28.88
CA PRO A 91 12.48 -1.45 -29.57
C PRO A 91 11.48 -2.57 -29.91
N VAL A 92 10.46 -2.78 -29.06
CA VAL A 92 9.42 -3.78 -29.30
C VAL A 92 8.53 -3.37 -30.47
N CYS A 93 8.07 -2.13 -30.53
CA CYS A 93 7.28 -1.64 -31.67
C CYS A 93 8.08 -1.75 -32.98
N ILE A 94 9.37 -1.45 -32.95
CA ILE A 94 10.27 -1.64 -34.10
C ILE A 94 10.36 -3.11 -34.49
N ALA A 95 10.44 -4.03 -33.53
CA ALA A 95 10.44 -5.47 -33.79
C ALA A 95 9.12 -5.94 -34.43
N PHE A 96 7.97 -5.47 -33.94
CA PHE A 96 6.66 -5.76 -34.52
C PHE A 96 6.54 -5.20 -35.95
N LEU A 97 6.92 -3.95 -36.18
CA LEU A 97 6.94 -3.34 -37.52
C LEU A 97 7.84 -4.14 -38.47
N THR A 98 9.03 -4.53 -38.01
CA THR A 98 9.98 -5.33 -38.80
C THR A 98 9.38 -6.69 -39.15
N ALA A 99 8.78 -7.38 -38.17
CA ALA A 99 8.10 -8.65 -38.38
C ALA A 99 6.96 -8.51 -39.40
N GLU A 100 6.16 -7.45 -39.32
CA GLU A 100 5.06 -7.22 -40.26
C GLU A 100 5.53 -6.95 -41.69
N ILE A 101 6.60 -6.16 -41.87
CA ILE A 101 7.21 -5.93 -43.19
C ILE A 101 7.67 -7.26 -43.79
N VAL A 102 8.39 -8.06 -43.00
CA VAL A 102 8.87 -9.38 -43.43
C VAL A 102 7.70 -10.31 -43.77
N LEU A 103 6.69 -10.41 -42.92
CA LEU A 103 5.53 -11.27 -43.15
C LEU A 103 4.70 -10.85 -44.37
N THR A 104 4.53 -9.55 -44.57
CA THR A 104 3.84 -8.98 -45.74
C THR A 104 4.62 -9.27 -47.02
N ALA A 105 5.95 -9.10 -47.00
CA ALA A 105 6.81 -9.43 -48.13
C ALA A 105 6.78 -10.93 -48.43
N LEU A 106 6.89 -11.79 -47.42
CA LEU A 106 6.79 -13.24 -47.58
C LEU A 106 5.46 -13.62 -48.21
N TYR A 107 4.32 -13.09 -47.73
CA TYR A 107 3.03 -13.36 -48.35
C TYR A 107 2.94 -12.86 -49.80
N THR A 108 3.49 -11.68 -50.08
CA THR A 108 3.38 -10.99 -51.37
C THR A 108 4.28 -11.60 -52.45
N PHE A 109 5.46 -12.09 -52.09
CA PHE A 109 6.45 -12.58 -53.06
C PHE A 109 6.69 -14.09 -53.03
N ASP A 110 6.23 -14.80 -52.00
CA ASP A 110 6.32 -16.26 -52.00
C ASP A 110 5.47 -16.84 -53.17
N LYS A 111 6.12 -17.73 -53.93
CA LYS A 111 5.56 -18.42 -55.10
C LYS A 111 4.66 -19.60 -54.72
N GLY A 112 4.40 -19.77 -53.42
CA GLY A 112 3.32 -20.59 -52.90
C GLY A 112 3.81 -21.92 -52.38
N MET A 113 4.10 -21.99 -51.09
CA MET A 113 4.13 -23.27 -50.41
C MET A 113 2.71 -23.78 -50.19
N LYS A 114 2.37 -24.91 -50.79
CA LYS A 114 1.15 -25.67 -50.48
C LYS A 114 1.26 -26.15 -49.03
N PHE A 115 0.40 -25.67 -48.13
CA PHE A 115 0.44 -26.14 -46.75
C PHE A 115 -0.93 -26.34 -46.11
N ASP A 116 -0.89 -27.23 -45.13
CA ASP A 116 -2.00 -28.00 -44.58
C ASP A 116 -2.99 -27.12 -43.79
N LYS A 117 -4.24 -27.10 -44.23
CA LYS A 117 -5.32 -26.28 -43.65
C LYS A 117 -5.51 -26.56 -42.15
N VAL A 118 -5.13 -27.74 -41.70
CA VAL A 118 -5.31 -28.22 -40.32
C VAL A 118 -4.51 -27.39 -39.31
N VAL A 119 -3.26 -27.01 -39.64
CA VAL A 119 -2.38 -26.26 -38.71
C VAL A 119 -2.72 -24.77 -38.66
N ALA A 120 -3.26 -24.21 -39.74
CA ALA A 120 -3.67 -22.81 -39.77
C ALA A 120 -5.06 -22.58 -39.12
N LEU A 121 -6.00 -23.55 -39.25
CA LEU A 121 -7.35 -23.38 -38.73
C LEU A 121 -7.48 -23.68 -37.23
N GLY A 122 -6.83 -24.73 -36.72
CA GLY A 122 -7.03 -25.14 -35.32
C GLY A 122 -6.41 -24.15 -34.32
N PRO A 123 -5.07 -24.05 -34.26
CA PRO A 123 -4.35 -23.09 -33.42
C PRO A 123 -4.78 -21.64 -33.65
N GLY A 124 -4.95 -21.21 -34.90
CA GLY A 124 -5.37 -19.84 -35.23
C GLY A 124 -6.75 -19.48 -34.66
N LYS A 125 -7.73 -20.39 -34.74
CA LYS A 125 -9.05 -20.18 -34.14
C LYS A 125 -9.00 -20.19 -32.61
N ALA A 126 -8.20 -21.07 -32.02
CA ALA A 126 -8.05 -21.12 -30.56
C ALA A 126 -7.50 -19.81 -30.01
N VAL A 127 -6.40 -19.30 -30.59
CA VAL A 127 -5.81 -18.02 -30.18
C VAL A 127 -6.78 -16.86 -30.42
N LEU A 128 -7.53 -16.86 -31.53
CA LEU A 128 -8.57 -15.85 -31.78
C LEU A 128 -9.68 -15.86 -30.72
N ILE A 129 -10.22 -17.03 -30.37
CA ILE A 129 -11.29 -17.17 -29.36
C ILE A 129 -10.79 -16.69 -28.00
N ILE A 130 -9.58 -17.10 -27.60
CA ILE A 130 -8.96 -16.66 -26.35
C ILE A 130 -8.80 -15.14 -26.36
N SER A 131 -8.19 -14.58 -27.41
CA SER A 131 -7.94 -13.13 -27.53
C SER A 131 -9.25 -12.33 -27.52
N ALA A 132 -10.27 -12.77 -28.26
CA ALA A 132 -11.57 -12.11 -28.30
C ALA A 132 -12.31 -12.18 -26.96
N THR A 133 -12.22 -13.31 -26.25
CA THR A 133 -12.81 -13.47 -24.92
C THR A 133 -12.15 -12.52 -23.93
N LEU A 134 -10.81 -12.50 -23.90
CA LEU A 134 -10.04 -11.58 -23.07
C LEU A 134 -10.33 -10.12 -23.43
N PHE A 135 -10.51 -9.83 -24.73
CA PHE A 135 -10.88 -8.51 -25.22
C PHE A 135 -12.23 -8.05 -24.68
N VAL A 136 -13.21 -8.93 -24.52
CA VAL A 136 -14.49 -8.56 -23.91
C VAL A 136 -14.35 -8.35 -22.41
N LEU A 137 -13.67 -9.28 -21.73
CA LEU A 137 -13.65 -9.35 -20.26
C LEU A 137 -12.72 -8.32 -19.60
N TYR A 138 -11.69 -7.83 -20.30
CA TYR A 138 -10.66 -6.97 -19.71
C TYR A 138 -10.56 -5.61 -20.43
N PRO A 139 -11.42 -4.62 -20.08
CA PRO A 139 -11.22 -3.24 -20.50
C PRO A 139 -9.93 -2.66 -19.92
N ALA A 140 -9.21 -1.85 -20.70
CA ALA A 140 -8.15 -0.99 -20.17
C ALA A 140 -8.77 0.06 -19.20
N GLY A 141 -7.99 0.62 -18.28
CA GLY A 141 -8.47 1.70 -17.41
C GLY A 141 -8.78 2.98 -18.21
N PRO A 142 -9.66 3.87 -17.73
CA PRO A 142 -10.12 5.03 -18.50
C PRO A 142 -8.98 5.95 -18.98
N VAL A 143 -9.03 6.34 -20.25
CA VAL A 143 -8.09 7.27 -20.90
C VAL A 143 -8.45 8.71 -20.53
N VAL A 144 -7.54 9.43 -19.86
CA VAL A 144 -7.64 10.89 -19.69
C VAL A 144 -6.87 11.54 -20.84
N LEU A 145 -7.58 11.90 -21.91
CA LEU A 145 -7.01 12.70 -23.01
C LEU A 145 -6.90 14.15 -22.54
N GLY A 146 -5.68 14.59 -22.21
CA GLY A 146 -5.39 16.00 -21.95
C GLY A 146 -5.30 16.78 -23.27
N ASP A 147 -6.22 17.73 -23.47
CA ASP A 147 -6.24 18.63 -24.62
C ASP A 147 -4.93 19.42 -24.74
N THR A 148 -4.31 19.35 -25.92
CA THR A 148 -3.14 20.15 -26.28
C THR A 148 -3.55 21.55 -26.72
N LYS A 149 -3.10 22.60 -26.03
CA LYS A 149 -2.91 23.95 -26.60
C LYS A 149 -1.66 24.64 -26.02
N PRO A 150 -1.03 25.54 -26.79
CA PRO A 150 0.40 25.83 -26.69
C PRO A 150 0.75 26.83 -25.58
N VAL A 151 1.97 26.66 -25.09
CA VAL A 151 2.67 27.46 -24.09
C VAL A 151 2.62 28.96 -24.44
N ALA A 152 2.08 29.77 -23.54
CA ALA A 152 2.37 31.20 -23.47
C ALA A 152 3.43 31.42 -22.39
N GLU A 153 4.53 32.06 -22.78
CA GLU A 153 5.59 32.58 -21.92
C GLU A 153 5.00 33.53 -20.87
N GLU A 154 5.47 33.45 -19.61
CA GLU A 154 5.53 34.63 -18.75
C GLU A 154 6.49 34.44 -17.55
N ASN A 155 7.70 34.99 -17.74
CA ASN A 155 8.46 35.92 -16.89
C ASN A 155 8.70 35.61 -15.39
N GLU A 156 9.99 35.40 -15.07
CA GLU A 156 10.62 35.56 -13.75
C GLU A 156 10.41 36.98 -13.16
N PRO A 157 10.36 37.12 -11.82
CA PRO A 157 10.71 38.37 -11.16
C PRO A 157 12.02 38.27 -10.35
N LYS A 158 12.73 39.40 -10.35
CA LYS A 158 14.09 39.64 -9.88
C LYS A 158 14.09 40.53 -8.62
N THR A 159 15.09 40.34 -7.76
CA THR A 159 15.70 41.29 -6.76
C THR A 159 14.84 41.64 -5.52
N GLU A 160 15.39 41.83 -4.31
CA GLU A 160 16.50 42.73 -3.95
C GLU A 160 17.15 42.41 -2.57
N MET A 161 18.45 42.68 -2.42
CA MET A 161 19.25 42.57 -1.18
C MET A 161 19.46 43.94 -0.52
N VAL A 162 19.61 43.98 0.81
CA VAL A 162 20.20 45.12 1.55
C VAL A 162 21.18 44.60 2.61
N ALA A 163 22.37 45.23 2.67
CA ALA A 163 23.43 45.04 3.66
C ALA A 163 23.88 46.40 4.21
N TYR A 164 24.52 46.46 5.39
CA TYR A 164 25.79 47.19 5.69
C TYR A 164 26.26 46.95 7.15
N TYR A 165 27.55 47.24 7.39
CA TYR A 165 28.54 46.67 8.32
C TYR A 165 29.03 47.63 9.44
N GLU A 166 29.98 47.11 10.26
CA GLU A 166 31.22 47.72 10.86
C GLU A 166 31.29 47.68 12.41
N GLU A 167 32.43 47.57 13.12
CA GLU A 167 33.80 47.02 12.98
C GLU A 167 34.56 47.42 14.30
N SER A 168 35.65 46.72 14.68
CA SER A 168 36.93 47.28 15.23
C SER A 168 37.67 46.48 16.36
N GLY A 169 38.86 45.94 15.97
CA GLY A 169 40.21 45.94 16.63
C GLY A 169 40.52 45.13 17.92
N MET A 170 41.75 44.72 18.29
CA MET A 170 43.08 44.49 17.66
C MET A 170 44.08 43.88 18.71
N GLN A 171 44.87 42.85 18.32
CA GLN A 171 46.28 42.44 18.66
C GLN A 171 46.88 41.98 20.05
N THR A 172 47.52 40.78 19.98
CA THR A 172 48.93 40.34 20.32
C THR A 172 49.42 39.77 21.69
N VAL A 173 49.86 38.48 21.63
CA VAL A 173 51.19 37.83 21.99
C VAL A 173 51.68 37.67 23.47
N SER A 174 51.89 36.42 23.93
CA SER A 174 53.20 35.78 24.31
C SER A 174 53.09 34.54 25.24
N ASN A 175 54.05 33.60 25.10
CA ASN A 175 54.21 32.29 25.77
C ASN A 175 54.92 32.35 27.14
N GLN A 176 54.62 31.40 28.06
CA GLN A 176 55.55 30.41 28.71
C GLN A 176 55.24 30.01 30.19
N THR A 177 55.03 28.69 30.38
CA THR A 177 55.54 27.74 31.42
C THR A 177 55.17 27.84 32.93
N TYR A 178 54.51 26.80 33.49
CA TYR A 178 54.90 25.86 34.58
C TYR A 178 53.68 25.24 35.33
N GLN A 179 53.83 23.97 35.76
CA GLN A 179 52.82 23.11 36.42
C GLN A 179 52.48 23.50 37.88
N THR A 180 51.23 23.30 38.33
CA THR A 180 50.78 22.30 39.35
C THR A 180 49.36 22.56 39.91
N GLU A 181 48.59 21.47 40.05
CA GLU A 181 47.40 21.16 40.90
C GLU A 181 46.40 22.24 41.35
N SER A 182 45.11 22.10 40.94
CA SER A 182 43.92 21.93 41.81
C SER A 182 42.61 21.95 40.99
N THR A 183 41.76 20.94 41.20
CA THR A 183 40.41 20.67 40.63
C THR A 183 39.33 21.69 41.04
N PRO A 184 38.07 21.63 40.53
CA PRO A 184 37.55 21.07 39.27
C PRO A 184 36.52 22.01 38.61
N GLU A 185 36.63 22.33 37.32
CA GLU A 185 35.46 22.80 36.59
C GLU A 185 35.56 22.45 35.11
N GLU A 186 34.38 22.40 34.54
CA GLU A 186 33.98 21.85 33.27
C GLU A 186 34.75 22.42 32.07
N THR A 187 34.69 21.59 31.03
CA THR A 187 34.76 21.94 29.62
C THR A 187 36.09 22.48 29.10
N GLU A 188 36.85 21.61 28.43
CA GLU A 188 37.41 22.01 27.15
C GLU A 188 37.33 20.89 26.11
N THR A 189 36.55 21.24 25.10
CA THR A 189 36.53 20.76 23.73
C THR A 189 37.90 20.30 23.22
N THR A 190 37.99 19.04 22.81
CA THR A 190 38.69 18.73 21.56
C THR A 190 37.65 18.67 20.47
N ASP A 191 37.85 19.53 19.47
CA ASP A 191 37.41 19.35 18.10
C ASP A 191 37.54 17.88 17.69
N LEU A 192 36.44 17.17 17.83
CA LEU A 192 36.03 16.24 16.81
C LEU A 192 34.85 16.93 16.17
N ILE A 193 35.11 17.47 14.99
CA ILE A 193 34.16 17.40 13.89
C ILE A 193 33.76 15.93 13.79
N GLU A 194 32.82 15.49 14.64
CA GLU A 194 32.03 14.32 14.34
C GLU A 194 31.12 14.78 13.22
N GLU A 195 31.50 14.44 12.00
CA GLU A 195 30.56 14.04 10.96
C GLU A 195 29.56 13.05 11.60
N ARG A 196 28.56 13.56 12.31
CA ARG A 196 27.41 12.76 12.72
C ARG A 196 26.59 12.55 11.47
N ALA A 197 26.72 11.36 10.91
CA ALA A 197 25.94 10.89 9.77
C ALA A 197 24.49 11.39 9.85
N ASP A 198 24.07 12.13 8.83
CA ASP A 198 22.73 12.68 8.63
C ASP A 198 21.66 11.59 8.75
N TYR A 199 21.06 11.45 9.93
CA TYR A 199 19.82 10.69 10.10
C TYR A 199 18.65 11.66 10.04
N ASN A 200 18.37 12.22 8.86
CA ASN A 200 17.27 13.17 8.73
C ASN A 200 15.92 12.44 8.69
N TYR A 201 15.31 12.25 9.87
CA TYR A 201 13.95 11.73 10.05
C TYR A 201 12.86 12.74 9.66
N ILE A 202 13.27 13.97 9.35
CA ILE A 202 12.43 15.01 8.78
C ILE A 202 12.58 14.99 7.25
N LEU A 203 11.46 14.91 6.53
CA LEU A 203 11.45 15.05 5.08
C LEU A 203 10.98 16.44 4.69
N ASN A 204 11.76 17.11 3.83
CA ASN A 204 11.34 18.31 3.13
C ASN A 204 10.42 17.90 1.98
N VAL A 205 9.18 18.40 1.98
CA VAL A 205 8.16 18.05 0.99
C VAL A 205 7.32 19.28 0.63
N GLY A 206 6.74 19.32 -0.57
CA GLY A 206 5.66 20.26 -0.87
C GLY A 206 4.32 19.68 -0.46
N ASN A 207 3.46 20.45 0.20
CA ASN A 207 2.07 20.04 0.44
C ASN A 207 1.24 20.04 -0.86
N SER A 208 -0.04 19.68 -0.79
CA SER A 208 -0.96 19.67 -1.95
C SER A 208 -1.10 21.01 -2.67
N HIS A 209 -0.74 22.12 -2.02
CA HIS A 209 -0.77 23.47 -2.60
C HIS A 209 0.58 23.94 -3.16
N GLY A 210 1.67 23.20 -2.92
CA GLY A 210 3.01 23.55 -3.41
C GLY A 210 3.80 24.44 -2.48
N VAL A 211 3.33 24.57 -1.24
CA VAL A 211 4.09 25.21 -0.18
C VAL A 211 5.05 24.17 0.39
N GLU A 212 6.33 24.50 0.40
CA GLU A 212 7.33 23.69 1.10
C GLU A 212 6.99 23.56 2.58
N THR A 213 7.07 22.35 3.07
CA THR A 213 6.77 21.97 4.45
C THR A 213 7.66 20.80 4.86
N LYS A 214 7.58 20.44 6.13
CA LYS A 214 8.36 19.36 6.73
C LYS A 214 7.42 18.35 7.36
N ILE A 215 7.66 17.07 7.08
CA ILE A 215 6.95 15.96 7.75
C ILE A 215 7.93 15.16 8.60
N ASP A 216 7.49 14.77 9.80
CA ASP A 216 8.30 14.04 10.78
C ASP A 216 7.96 12.54 10.77
N LEU A 217 8.92 11.73 10.29
CA LEU A 217 8.77 10.27 10.20
C LEU A 217 8.86 9.55 11.55
N SER A 218 9.29 10.22 12.62
CA SER A 218 9.28 9.68 13.98
C SER A 218 7.88 9.69 14.59
N GLN A 219 7.04 10.63 14.16
CA GLN A 219 5.67 10.78 14.67
C GLN A 219 4.67 9.97 13.88
N LYS A 220 4.87 9.87 12.55
CA LYS A 220 3.89 9.26 11.65
C LYS A 220 4.59 8.70 10.40
N PRO A 221 4.34 7.43 10.04
CA PRO A 221 4.93 6.83 8.83
C PRO A 221 4.50 7.55 7.55
N ALA A 222 5.26 7.39 6.48
CA ALA A 222 4.97 7.89 5.15
C ALA A 222 4.87 6.76 4.12
N LEU A 223 3.78 6.73 3.36
CA LEU A 223 3.60 5.90 2.18
C LEU A 223 4.15 6.65 0.96
N MET A 224 5.28 6.17 0.46
CA MET A 224 5.92 6.65 -0.75
C MET A 224 5.33 5.95 -1.97
N PHE A 225 4.87 6.73 -2.94
CA PHE A 225 4.33 6.22 -4.21
C PHE A 225 4.72 7.15 -5.37
N ALA A 226 4.57 6.69 -6.61
CA ALA A 226 4.65 7.57 -7.77
C ALA A 226 3.38 7.45 -8.60
N TRP A 227 3.05 8.52 -9.32
CA TRP A 227 1.83 8.55 -10.11
C TRP A 227 1.85 7.52 -11.28
N TRP A 228 3.04 7.26 -11.83
CA TRP A 228 3.24 6.30 -12.92
C TRP A 228 3.36 4.84 -12.44
N CYS A 229 3.43 4.61 -11.13
CA CYS A 229 3.62 3.28 -10.55
C CYS A 229 2.31 2.48 -10.54
N GLY A 230 2.24 1.41 -11.34
CA GLY A 230 1.06 0.52 -11.39
C GLY A 230 0.87 -0.32 -10.13
N HIS A 231 1.96 -0.79 -9.51
CA HIS A 231 1.89 -1.53 -8.24
C HIS A 231 1.36 -0.67 -7.07
N CYS A 232 1.34 0.65 -7.24
CA CYS A 232 0.83 1.57 -6.25
C CYS A 232 -0.71 1.64 -6.25
N ASP A 233 -1.41 1.22 -7.31
CA ASP A 233 -2.88 1.38 -7.38
C ASP A 233 -3.61 0.54 -6.33
N GLN A 234 -3.26 -0.75 -6.19
CA GLN A 234 -3.88 -1.59 -5.17
C GLN A 234 -3.58 -1.07 -3.77
N VAL A 235 -2.32 -0.71 -3.50
CA VAL A 235 -1.86 -0.12 -2.24
C VAL A 235 -2.61 1.18 -1.91
N LEU A 236 -2.86 2.04 -2.89
CA LEU A 236 -3.62 3.29 -2.71
C LEU A 236 -5.11 3.01 -2.42
N LYS A 237 -5.72 2.00 -3.08
CA LYS A 237 -7.08 1.56 -2.76
C LYS A 237 -7.18 1.02 -1.34
N ASP A 238 -6.22 0.20 -0.93
CA ASP A 238 -6.18 -0.36 0.42
C ASP A 238 -5.95 0.75 1.46
N TYR A 239 -5.07 1.71 1.17
CA TYR A 239 -4.89 2.93 1.96
C TYR A 239 -6.19 3.74 2.10
N SER A 240 -7.01 3.83 1.04
CA SER A 240 -8.32 4.52 1.09
C SER A 240 -9.30 3.88 2.09
N GLY A 241 -9.16 2.57 2.33
CA GLY A 241 -9.95 1.83 3.32
C GLY A 241 -9.51 2.03 4.77
N LEU A 242 -8.35 2.66 5.02
CA LEU A 242 -7.88 2.98 6.37
C LEU A 242 -8.70 4.12 6.99
N ARG A 243 -8.89 4.07 8.32
CA ARG A 243 -9.46 5.20 9.08
C ARG A 243 -8.56 6.43 8.91
N PRO A 244 -9.10 7.66 8.84
CA PRO A 244 -8.29 8.87 8.62
C PRO A 244 -7.09 9.01 9.57
N ASP A 245 -7.28 8.72 10.86
CA ASP A 245 -6.22 8.83 11.88
C ASP A 245 -5.12 7.77 11.74
N ASP A 246 -5.42 6.64 11.08
CA ASP A 246 -4.48 5.54 10.87
C ASP A 246 -3.65 5.69 9.58
N ARG A 247 -3.98 6.66 8.73
CA ARG A 247 -3.37 6.80 7.41
C ARG A 247 -1.96 7.39 7.53
N PRO A 248 -0.90 6.74 7.04
CA PRO A 248 0.42 7.37 6.94
C PRO A 248 0.38 8.63 6.07
N TYR A 249 1.41 9.49 6.15
CA TYR A 249 1.57 10.58 5.19
C TYR A 249 1.60 10.02 3.78
N LEU A 250 0.83 10.61 2.88
CA LEU A 250 0.78 10.17 1.49
C LEU A 250 1.74 11.01 0.66
N VAL A 251 2.89 10.43 0.29
CA VAL A 251 4.00 11.18 -0.30
C VAL A 251 4.29 10.67 -1.71
N ALA A 252 4.07 11.53 -2.69
CA ALA A 252 4.48 11.30 -4.06
C ALA A 252 5.99 11.54 -4.20
N VAL A 253 6.68 10.62 -4.86
CA VAL A 253 8.13 10.68 -5.07
C VAL A 253 8.47 10.55 -6.55
N TYR A 254 9.73 10.88 -6.90
CA TYR A 254 10.24 10.90 -8.27
C TYR A 254 9.42 11.77 -9.22
N PRO A 255 9.21 13.06 -8.90
CA PRO A 255 8.67 13.97 -9.88
C PRO A 255 9.57 13.98 -11.13
N LYS A 256 8.96 13.80 -12.30
CA LYS A 256 9.59 13.81 -13.63
C LYS A 256 9.39 15.12 -14.39
N GLY A 257 8.50 16.02 -13.96
CA GLY A 257 8.23 17.28 -14.65
C GLY A 257 7.18 18.19 -14.02
N ILE A 258 6.94 19.33 -14.68
CA ILE A 258 6.10 20.44 -14.17
C ILE A 258 4.65 20.02 -13.87
N ASN A 259 4.13 19.00 -14.58
CA ASN A 259 2.74 18.54 -14.46
C ASN A 259 2.53 17.38 -13.46
N ASP A 260 3.56 16.93 -12.73
CA ASP A 260 3.43 15.75 -11.86
C ASP A 260 2.34 15.88 -10.80
N ARG A 261 2.13 17.08 -10.28
CA ARG A 261 1.05 17.37 -9.33
C ARG A 261 -0.31 16.94 -9.87
N GLN A 262 -0.62 17.33 -11.11
CA GLN A 262 -1.89 16.98 -11.75
C GLN A 262 -2.03 15.47 -11.90
N TYR A 263 -0.96 14.76 -12.26
CA TYR A 263 -0.98 13.30 -12.41
C TYR A 263 -1.09 12.57 -11.06
N VAL A 264 -0.43 13.09 -10.03
CA VAL A 264 -0.59 12.60 -8.65
C VAL A 264 -2.04 12.72 -8.22
N GLU A 265 -2.66 13.89 -8.38
CA GLU A 265 -4.07 14.11 -8.03
C GLU A 265 -5.02 13.20 -8.81
N GLN A 266 -4.78 13.01 -10.11
CA GLN A 266 -5.57 12.09 -10.93
C GLN A 266 -5.46 10.64 -10.42
N LYS A 267 -4.25 10.16 -10.09
CA LYS A 267 -4.06 8.81 -9.54
C LYS A 267 -4.74 8.65 -8.19
N LEU A 268 -4.61 9.63 -7.30
CA LEU A 268 -5.25 9.62 -6.00
C LEU A 268 -6.77 9.53 -6.16
N LYS A 269 -7.35 10.38 -6.99
CA LYS A 269 -8.78 10.38 -7.27
C LYS A 269 -9.26 9.05 -7.88
N ALA A 270 -8.50 8.49 -8.82
CA ALA A 270 -8.80 7.20 -9.45
C ALA A 270 -8.79 6.03 -8.44
N ASN A 271 -8.05 6.16 -7.35
CA ASN A 271 -7.97 5.19 -6.25
C ASN A 271 -8.81 5.60 -5.02
N GLY A 272 -9.78 6.51 -5.18
CA GLY A 272 -10.74 6.87 -4.14
C GLY A 272 -10.22 7.85 -3.08
N LEU A 273 -9.14 8.58 -3.37
CA LEU A 273 -8.50 9.51 -2.45
C LEU A 273 -8.64 10.95 -2.93
N ASN A 274 -9.20 11.81 -2.06
CA ASN A 274 -9.41 13.24 -2.34
C ASN A 274 -8.85 14.13 -1.20
N GLY A 275 -7.85 13.63 -0.47
CA GLY A 275 -7.31 14.27 0.74
C GLY A 275 -5.93 14.90 0.55
N GLU A 276 -5.33 15.32 1.67
CA GLU A 276 -3.98 15.87 1.70
C GLU A 276 -2.94 14.83 1.24
N TYR A 277 -1.97 15.30 0.48
CA TYR A 277 -0.81 14.55 0.02
C TYR A 277 0.38 15.50 -0.06
N TYR A 278 1.57 14.92 -0.17
CA TYR A 278 2.83 15.65 -0.23
C TYR A 278 3.64 15.19 -1.45
N ILE A 279 4.59 16.01 -1.87
CA ILE A 279 5.54 15.70 -2.94
C ILE A 279 6.95 15.85 -2.40
N CYS A 280 7.76 14.81 -2.49
CA CYS A 280 9.19 14.88 -2.21
C CYS A 280 9.92 15.29 -3.49
N TYR A 281 10.53 16.48 -3.48
CA TYR A 281 11.32 17.01 -4.61
C TYR A 281 12.79 16.59 -4.56
N GLU A 282 13.26 16.17 -3.38
CA GLU A 282 14.61 15.67 -3.17
C GLU A 282 14.71 14.16 -3.45
N SER A 283 15.93 13.62 -3.41
CA SER A 283 16.13 12.17 -3.53
C SER A 283 15.44 11.46 -2.36
N PRO A 284 14.39 10.64 -2.60
CA PRO A 284 13.63 10.06 -1.53
C PRO A 284 14.43 8.95 -0.83
N PRO A 285 14.16 8.64 0.45
CA PRO A 285 14.91 7.63 1.22
C PRO A 285 14.50 6.18 0.88
N VAL A 286 14.16 5.91 -0.38
CA VAL A 286 13.64 4.62 -0.84
C VAL A 286 14.29 4.22 -2.15
N GLU A 287 14.48 2.92 -2.37
CA GLU A 287 15.08 2.38 -3.60
C GLU A 287 14.01 1.85 -4.57
N SER A 288 12.79 1.63 -4.06
CA SER A 288 11.66 1.13 -4.83
C SER A 288 10.35 1.70 -4.29
N ILE A 289 9.28 1.55 -5.06
CA ILE A 289 7.93 1.98 -4.72
C ILE A 289 6.91 0.92 -5.16
N PRO A 290 5.74 0.82 -4.50
CA PRO A 290 5.35 1.58 -3.31
C PRO A 290 6.16 1.15 -2.08
N MET A 291 6.42 2.07 -1.16
CA MET A 291 7.22 1.81 0.04
C MET A 291 6.65 2.53 1.25
N LEU A 292 6.48 1.82 2.36
CA LEU A 292 6.15 2.42 3.65
C LEU A 292 7.46 2.71 4.39
N VAL A 293 7.59 3.94 4.90
CA VAL A 293 8.82 4.46 5.52
C VAL A 293 8.48 5.09 6.88
N TRP A 294 9.28 4.81 7.91
CA TRP A 294 9.16 5.45 9.22
C TRP A 294 10.53 5.53 9.92
N PHE A 295 10.64 6.34 10.95
CA PHE A 295 11.85 6.40 11.77
C PHE A 295 11.67 5.60 13.05
N SER A 296 12.57 4.64 13.31
CA SER A 296 12.58 3.86 14.56
C SER A 296 13.99 3.31 14.80
N GLU A 297 14.38 3.20 16.07
CA GLU A 297 15.69 2.66 16.49
C GLU A 297 16.88 3.42 15.89
N GLY A 298 16.74 4.75 15.77
CA GLY A 298 17.82 5.61 15.27
C GLY A 298 18.09 5.53 13.77
N LYS A 299 17.23 4.86 12.99
CA LYS A 299 17.37 4.73 11.54
C LYS A 299 16.03 4.76 10.81
N ILE A 300 16.09 5.05 9.51
CA ILE A 300 14.93 4.91 8.63
C ILE A 300 14.66 3.42 8.41
N GLN A 301 13.43 3.03 8.70
CA GLN A 301 12.88 1.71 8.43
C GLN A 301 12.01 1.78 7.18
N LYS A 302 12.04 0.71 6.38
CA LYS A 302 11.31 0.63 5.11
C LYS A 302 10.77 -0.77 4.86
N THR A 303 9.57 -0.87 4.31
CA THR A 303 8.96 -2.13 3.88
C THR A 303 8.06 -1.95 2.68
N THR A 304 7.86 -3.02 1.90
CA THR A 304 6.78 -3.07 0.92
C THR A 304 5.45 -2.94 1.67
N PRO A 305 4.58 -1.99 1.29
CA PRO A 305 3.32 -1.78 1.98
C PRO A 305 2.34 -2.91 1.65
N THR A 306 1.98 -3.67 2.67
CA THR A 306 0.82 -4.54 2.68
C THR A 306 -0.24 -3.85 3.51
N PHE A 307 -1.16 -3.14 2.87
CA PHE A 307 -2.35 -2.63 3.54
C PHE A 307 -3.46 -3.65 3.29
N GLY A 308 -4.01 -4.22 4.35
CA GLY A 308 -5.17 -5.11 4.19
C GLY A 308 -4.87 -6.61 4.17
N ASP A 309 -3.64 -7.06 4.39
CA ASP A 309 -3.41 -8.45 4.84
C ASP A 309 -3.79 -8.56 6.32
N LYS A 310 -5.11 -8.47 6.57
CA LYS A 310 -5.66 -8.75 7.89
C LYS A 310 -5.42 -10.21 8.19
N THR A 311 -4.38 -10.47 8.96
CA THR A 311 -4.11 -11.83 9.43
C THR A 311 -4.85 -12.02 10.74
N LEU A 312 -5.78 -12.97 10.79
CA LEU A 312 -6.40 -13.37 12.05
C LEU A 312 -5.31 -14.06 12.89
N LEU A 313 -4.89 -13.42 13.99
CA LEU A 313 -3.91 -13.99 14.91
C LEU A 313 -4.58 -14.94 15.89
N GLY A 314 -5.69 -14.53 16.47
CA GLY A 314 -6.36 -15.28 17.52
C GLY A 314 -7.87 -15.02 17.55
N LYS A 315 -8.60 -16.03 17.98
CA LYS A 315 -10.06 -16.00 18.05
C LYS A 315 -10.53 -16.89 19.20
N ALA A 316 -11.52 -16.41 19.94
CA ALA A 316 -12.19 -17.20 20.97
C ALA A 316 -13.65 -16.76 21.11
N ARG A 317 -14.47 -17.65 21.68
CA ARG A 317 -15.88 -17.37 21.98
C ARG A 317 -16.29 -17.94 23.33
N ILE A 318 -17.24 -17.29 23.97
CA ILE A 318 -17.82 -17.70 25.24
C ILE A 318 -19.34 -17.49 25.20
N GLU A 319 -20.09 -18.36 25.85
CA GLU A 319 -21.54 -18.21 25.99
C GLU A 319 -21.84 -17.24 27.13
N VAL A 320 -22.66 -16.22 26.85
CA VAL A 320 -23.00 -15.16 27.81
C VAL A 320 -24.51 -15.08 28.09
N GLY A 321 -25.34 -15.71 27.25
CA GLY A 321 -26.80 -15.72 27.37
C GLY A 321 -27.44 -14.33 27.23
N TYR A 322 -28.68 -14.21 27.73
CA TYR A 322 -29.50 -12.99 27.72
C TYR A 322 -29.79 -12.42 29.13
N THR A 323 -28.95 -12.76 30.11
CA THR A 323 -29.07 -12.31 31.51
C THR A 323 -28.46 -10.91 31.71
N ASN A 324 -28.59 -10.34 32.92
CA ASN A 324 -27.85 -9.12 33.28
C ASN A 324 -26.33 -9.31 33.18
N SER A 325 -25.81 -10.49 33.57
CA SER A 325 -24.40 -10.84 33.36
C SER A 325 -24.02 -10.79 31.88
N GLY A 326 -24.87 -11.36 31.01
CA GLY A 326 -24.67 -11.33 29.58
C GLY A 326 -24.70 -9.92 29.01
N HIS A 327 -25.65 -9.09 29.44
CA HIS A 327 -25.72 -7.67 29.08
C HIS A 327 -24.43 -6.93 29.45
N ASN A 328 -23.95 -7.10 30.69
CA ASN A 328 -22.72 -6.46 31.16
C ASN A 328 -21.50 -6.90 30.35
N ALA A 329 -21.36 -8.20 30.07
CA ALA A 329 -20.27 -8.73 29.25
C ALA A 329 -20.28 -8.17 27.81
N ARG A 330 -21.46 -8.02 27.20
CA ARG A 330 -21.58 -7.42 25.87
C ARG A 330 -21.28 -5.93 25.89
N LEU A 331 -21.67 -5.23 26.97
CA LEU A 331 -21.38 -3.81 27.14
C LEU A 331 -19.88 -3.55 27.32
N SER A 332 -19.17 -4.35 28.12
CA SER A 332 -17.71 -4.27 28.22
C SER A 332 -17.01 -4.70 26.93
N ALA A 333 -17.52 -5.72 26.23
CA ALA A 333 -16.99 -6.11 24.92
C ALA A 333 -17.09 -4.97 23.90
N LYS A 334 -18.22 -4.25 23.89
CA LYS A 334 -18.41 -3.08 23.02
C LYS A 334 -17.38 -1.98 23.31
N ALA A 335 -16.95 -1.80 24.57
CA ALA A 335 -15.96 -0.80 24.94
C ALA A 335 -14.54 -1.13 24.43
N ILE A 336 -14.23 -2.42 24.23
CA ILE A 336 -12.93 -2.87 23.70
C ILE A 336 -12.96 -3.13 22.18
N ASP A 337 -14.13 -2.97 21.54
CA ASP A 337 -14.28 -3.17 20.10
C ASP A 337 -13.56 -2.09 19.30
N ASN A 338 -12.86 -2.50 18.23
CA ASN A 338 -12.05 -1.63 17.37
C ASN A 338 -10.85 -0.97 18.05
N ILE A 339 -10.46 -1.42 19.25
CA ILE A 339 -9.20 -0.98 19.85
C ILE A 339 -8.05 -1.41 18.96
N ILE A 340 -7.13 -0.46 18.75
CA ILE A 340 -5.93 -0.63 17.96
C ILE A 340 -4.75 -0.45 18.87
N LEU A 341 -3.83 -1.41 18.81
CA LEU A 341 -2.58 -1.42 19.55
C LEU A 341 -1.44 -1.34 18.56
N LEU A 342 -0.60 -0.32 18.69
CA LEU A 342 0.66 -0.20 17.96
C LEU A 342 1.69 -1.20 18.51
N PRO A 343 2.77 -1.49 17.75
CA PRO A 343 3.85 -2.35 18.26
C PRO A 343 4.35 -1.82 19.61
N ARG A 344 4.53 -2.74 20.56
CA ARG A 344 4.99 -2.49 21.93
C ARG A 344 4.02 -1.73 22.85
N GLU A 345 2.80 -1.44 22.39
CA GLU A 345 1.77 -0.90 23.28
C GLU A 345 1.18 -1.99 24.18
N VAL A 346 0.84 -1.60 25.42
CA VAL A 346 0.17 -2.46 26.39
C VAL A 346 -1.31 -2.08 26.44
N PHE A 347 -2.17 -3.06 26.23
CA PHE A 347 -3.60 -2.94 26.48
C PHE A 347 -3.88 -3.08 27.98
N SER A 348 -4.80 -2.29 28.51
CA SER A 348 -5.34 -2.43 29.87
C SER A 348 -6.86 -2.48 29.82
N PHE A 349 -7.44 -3.53 30.37
CA PHE A 349 -8.89 -3.75 30.35
C PHE A 349 -9.60 -2.67 31.16
N ASN A 350 -9.14 -2.40 32.38
CA ASN A 350 -9.72 -1.38 33.24
C ASN A 350 -9.53 0.01 32.65
N LYS A 351 -8.36 0.38 32.11
CA LYS A 351 -8.18 1.69 31.45
C LYS A 351 -9.14 1.88 30.28
N THR A 352 -9.44 0.82 29.54
CA THR A 352 -10.32 0.88 28.36
C THR A 352 -11.80 0.87 28.72
N VAL A 353 -12.23 -0.04 29.61
CA VAL A 353 -13.64 -0.19 30.01
C VAL A 353 -14.04 0.85 31.06
N GLY A 354 -13.14 1.20 31.97
CA GLY A 354 -13.35 2.12 33.08
C GLY A 354 -14.27 1.57 34.18
N GLU A 355 -14.70 2.44 35.09
CA GLU A 355 -15.62 2.09 36.17
C GLU A 355 -16.98 1.60 35.68
N ARG A 356 -17.50 0.53 36.30
CA ARG A 356 -18.79 -0.08 35.97
C ARG A 356 -19.87 0.58 36.81
N THR A 357 -20.63 1.50 36.22
CA THR A 357 -21.71 2.22 36.91
C THR A 357 -23.05 2.04 36.21
N VAL A 358 -24.15 2.23 36.96
CA VAL A 358 -25.53 2.20 36.42
C VAL A 358 -25.72 3.27 35.34
N THR A 359 -25.16 4.46 35.52
CA THR A 359 -25.25 5.57 34.54
C THR A 359 -24.56 5.24 33.22
N ARG A 360 -23.55 4.36 33.23
CA ARG A 360 -22.88 3.85 32.04
C ARG A 360 -23.58 2.63 31.42
N GLY A 361 -24.72 2.23 31.98
CA GLY A 361 -25.58 1.17 31.47
C GLY A 361 -25.27 -0.23 32.02
N PHE A 362 -24.35 -0.35 32.99
CA PHE A 362 -24.11 -1.61 33.69
C PHE A 362 -25.27 -1.93 34.63
N ARG A 363 -25.58 -3.22 34.75
CA ARG A 363 -26.65 -3.76 35.58
C ARG A 363 -26.10 -4.53 36.75
N GLU A 364 -26.92 -4.67 37.77
CA GLU A 364 -26.64 -5.55 38.89
C GLU A 364 -26.67 -7.02 38.45
N SER A 365 -25.65 -7.76 38.86
CA SER A 365 -25.55 -9.20 38.66
C SER A 365 -24.53 -9.79 39.65
N LEU A 366 -24.30 -11.10 39.56
CA LEU A 366 -23.40 -11.83 40.45
C LEU A 366 -21.94 -11.34 40.31
N VAL A 367 -21.35 -10.95 41.43
CA VAL A 367 -19.93 -10.61 41.62
C VAL A 367 -19.33 -11.49 42.72
N ILE A 368 -18.01 -11.55 42.82
CA ILE A 368 -17.32 -12.18 43.94
C ILE A 368 -16.68 -11.07 44.78
N MET A 369 -17.03 -11.01 46.06
CA MET A 369 -16.53 -10.04 47.02
C MET A 369 -15.78 -10.75 48.13
N ASN A 370 -14.71 -10.13 48.64
CA ASN A 370 -13.96 -10.68 49.76
C ASN A 370 -14.46 -10.06 51.06
N TYR A 371 -15.00 -10.89 51.95
CA TYR A 371 -15.44 -10.51 53.29
C TYR A 371 -14.46 -11.02 54.36
N GLY A 372 -14.69 -10.68 55.63
CA GLY A 372 -13.83 -11.11 56.74
C GLY A 372 -13.68 -12.63 56.87
N ASP A 373 -14.68 -13.38 56.42
CA ASP A 373 -14.72 -14.85 56.49
C ASP A 373 -14.33 -15.54 55.16
N GLY A 374 -13.95 -14.76 54.13
CA GLY A 374 -13.49 -15.26 52.82
C GLY A 374 -14.26 -14.68 51.62
N PRO A 375 -13.93 -15.15 50.39
CA PRO A 375 -14.61 -14.73 49.18
C PRO A 375 -16.00 -15.38 49.08
N GLU A 376 -17.02 -14.57 48.76
CA GLU A 376 -18.39 -15.02 48.59
C GLU A 376 -19.04 -14.38 47.36
N TYR A 377 -20.07 -15.05 46.84
CA TYR A 377 -20.90 -14.51 45.79
C TYR A 377 -21.87 -13.46 46.34
N SER A 378 -21.95 -12.30 45.70
CA SER A 378 -22.82 -11.19 46.06
C SER A 378 -23.44 -10.57 44.81
N GLU A 379 -24.48 -9.76 44.98
CA GLU A 379 -24.95 -8.88 43.91
C GLU A 379 -24.10 -7.60 43.86
N GLY A 380 -23.83 -7.12 42.65
CA GLY A 380 -23.06 -5.91 42.42
C GLY A 380 -23.16 -5.42 40.97
N ILE A 381 -22.89 -4.12 40.78
CA ILE A 381 -22.94 -3.52 39.45
C ILE A 381 -21.79 -4.04 38.59
N GLY A 382 -22.12 -4.50 37.37
CA GLY A 382 -21.13 -5.01 36.43
C GLY A 382 -20.78 -6.48 36.63
N GLY A 383 -21.51 -7.24 37.45
CA GLY A 383 -21.35 -8.70 37.52
C GLY A 383 -21.47 -9.34 36.12
N GLY A 384 -20.62 -10.34 35.83
CA GLY A 384 -20.54 -11.02 34.53
C GLY A 384 -19.53 -10.46 33.52
N ILE A 385 -18.94 -9.28 33.75
CA ILE A 385 -17.90 -8.70 32.86
C ILE A 385 -16.66 -9.59 32.70
N CYS A 386 -16.37 -10.46 33.68
CA CYS A 386 -15.19 -11.31 33.64
C CYS A 386 -15.27 -12.35 32.51
N MET A 387 -16.46 -12.60 31.95
CA MET A 387 -16.61 -13.36 30.71
C MET A 387 -15.91 -12.66 29.53
N THR A 388 -15.94 -11.32 29.48
CA THR A 388 -15.24 -10.54 28.45
C THR A 388 -13.73 -10.63 28.60
N SER A 389 -13.18 -10.43 29.81
CA SER A 389 -11.73 -10.53 30.03
C SER A 389 -11.23 -11.96 29.82
N THR A 390 -12.03 -12.97 30.21
CA THR A 390 -11.69 -14.39 29.99
C THR A 390 -11.65 -14.75 28.50
N VAL A 391 -12.69 -14.40 27.72
CA VAL A 391 -12.68 -14.70 26.27
C VAL A 391 -11.65 -13.85 25.51
N LEU A 392 -11.35 -12.64 25.99
CA LEU A 392 -10.24 -11.84 25.49
C LEU A 392 -8.92 -12.55 25.74
N ASN A 393 -8.70 -13.08 26.95
CA ASN A 393 -7.48 -13.81 27.28
C ASN A 393 -7.26 -15.03 26.38
N TRP A 394 -8.30 -15.84 26.16
CA TRP A 394 -8.19 -16.96 25.23
C TRP A 394 -7.84 -16.53 23.80
N ALA A 395 -8.38 -15.39 23.34
CA ALA A 395 -8.04 -14.86 22.02
C ALA A 395 -6.59 -14.34 21.96
N VAL A 396 -6.10 -13.72 23.05
CA VAL A 396 -4.71 -13.23 23.21
C VAL A 396 -3.73 -14.40 23.23
N GLU A 397 -4.02 -15.46 23.99
CA GLU A 397 -3.23 -16.69 24.04
C GLU A 397 -3.18 -17.37 22.66
N ASN A 398 -4.34 -17.51 22.00
CA ASN A 398 -4.41 -18.05 20.63
C ASN A 398 -3.63 -17.19 19.62
N ALA A 399 -3.52 -15.89 19.86
CA ALA A 399 -2.75 -14.95 19.03
C ALA A 399 -1.24 -14.95 19.33
N GLY A 400 -0.78 -15.64 20.37
CA GLY A 400 0.63 -15.63 20.80
C GLY A 400 1.10 -14.28 21.36
N LEU A 401 0.18 -13.45 21.84
CA LEU A 401 0.49 -12.17 22.49
C LEU A 401 0.96 -12.38 23.92
N GLU A 402 1.82 -11.50 24.41
CA GLU A 402 2.40 -11.62 25.75
C GLU A 402 1.45 -11.03 26.81
N VAL A 403 0.98 -11.86 27.74
CA VAL A 403 0.16 -11.43 28.88
C VAL A 403 1.06 -10.77 29.93
N ILE A 404 0.70 -9.56 30.36
CA ILE A 404 1.45 -8.75 31.33
C ILE A 404 0.83 -8.87 32.73
N GLU A 405 -0.50 -8.84 32.82
CA GLU A 405 -1.24 -8.98 34.07
C GLU A 405 -2.48 -9.84 33.86
N GLN A 406 -2.63 -10.85 34.70
CA GLN A 406 -3.80 -11.73 34.74
C GLN A 406 -4.00 -12.21 36.17
N HIS A 407 -5.26 -12.22 36.62
CA HIS A 407 -5.66 -12.75 37.92
C HIS A 407 -6.71 -13.84 37.73
N PRO A 408 -6.58 -15.01 38.39
CA PRO A 408 -7.67 -15.98 38.46
C PRO A 408 -8.77 -15.48 39.42
N HIS A 409 -10.00 -15.97 39.27
CA HIS A 409 -11.03 -15.74 40.29
C HIS A 409 -10.68 -16.43 41.60
N SER A 410 -11.10 -15.83 42.72
CA SER A 410 -10.96 -16.43 44.06
C SER A 410 -11.92 -17.60 44.31
N LEU A 411 -12.98 -17.72 43.51
CA LEU A 411 -13.92 -18.85 43.51
C LEU A 411 -14.08 -19.41 42.08
N PRO A 412 -14.35 -20.73 41.93
CA PRO A 412 -14.60 -21.31 40.62
C PRO A 412 -15.81 -20.70 39.91
N VAL A 413 -15.67 -20.43 38.62
CA VAL A 413 -16.72 -19.90 37.74
C VAL A 413 -17.16 -20.97 36.73
N SER A 414 -18.41 -20.93 36.28
CA SER A 414 -18.97 -21.96 35.40
C SER A 414 -18.47 -21.92 33.95
N TYR A 415 -17.91 -20.80 33.52
CA TYR A 415 -17.58 -20.50 32.13
C TYR A 415 -16.08 -20.61 31.79
N GLY A 416 -15.23 -20.99 32.76
CA GLY A 416 -13.80 -21.15 32.53
C GLY A 416 -13.17 -22.03 33.60
N LYS A 417 -12.13 -22.79 33.25
CA LYS A 417 -11.36 -23.54 34.26
C LYS A 417 -10.48 -22.59 35.05
N VAL A 418 -10.13 -23.00 36.27
CA VAL A 418 -9.21 -22.26 37.13
C VAL A 418 -7.89 -22.03 36.37
N ARG A 419 -7.43 -20.77 36.31
CA ARG A 419 -6.25 -20.26 35.60
C ARG A 419 -6.41 -20.10 34.08
N GLU A 420 -7.46 -20.66 33.49
CA GLU A 420 -7.91 -20.30 32.13
C GLU A 420 -8.87 -19.09 32.20
N ASP A 421 -9.43 -18.80 33.37
CA ASP A 421 -10.29 -17.66 33.67
C ASP A 421 -9.49 -16.38 33.99
N THR A 422 -10.09 -15.22 33.74
CA THR A 422 -9.47 -13.92 33.98
C THR A 422 -10.41 -13.00 34.73
N ALA A 423 -10.15 -12.80 36.02
CA ALA A 423 -10.87 -11.89 36.90
C ALA A 423 -10.40 -10.44 36.70
N VAL A 424 -11.35 -9.51 36.68
CA VAL A 424 -11.10 -8.06 36.66
C VAL A 424 -11.99 -7.36 37.67
N ALA A 425 -11.45 -6.37 38.38
CA ALA A 425 -12.18 -5.56 39.36
C ALA A 425 -11.65 -4.12 39.28
N TRP A 426 -12.53 -3.16 39.03
CA TRP A 426 -12.12 -1.75 38.97
C TRP A 426 -11.90 -1.18 40.37
N PRO A 427 -10.81 -0.43 40.63
CA PRO A 427 -9.64 -0.20 39.76
C PRO A 427 -8.50 -1.21 40.00
N ASN A 428 -8.66 -2.15 40.93
CA ASN A 428 -7.55 -2.87 41.56
C ASN A 428 -7.03 -4.11 40.81
N TYR A 429 -7.91 -4.89 40.15
CA TYR A 429 -7.50 -6.09 39.38
C TYR A 429 -7.72 -5.81 37.91
N ASP A 430 -6.62 -5.75 37.16
CA ASP A 430 -6.65 -5.49 35.72
C ASP A 430 -6.32 -6.75 34.92
N TYR A 431 -6.60 -6.68 33.62
CA TYR A 431 -6.07 -7.61 32.64
C TYR A 431 -5.32 -6.80 31.59
N SER A 432 -4.04 -7.12 31.39
CA SER A 432 -3.20 -6.42 30.43
C SER A 432 -2.32 -7.36 29.62
N PHE A 433 -2.04 -6.97 28.38
CA PHE A 433 -1.17 -7.71 27.46
C PHE A 433 -0.42 -6.75 26.54
N LEU A 434 0.75 -7.18 26.10
CA LEU A 434 1.66 -6.45 25.22
C LEU A 434 1.44 -6.88 23.77
N ASN A 435 1.34 -5.89 22.87
CA ASN A 435 1.49 -6.16 21.44
C ASN A 435 2.97 -6.37 21.08
N ASN A 436 3.43 -7.61 21.17
CA ASN A 436 4.80 -8.04 20.86
C ASN A 436 5.00 -8.43 19.38
N THR A 437 4.01 -8.21 18.49
CA THR A 437 4.04 -8.74 17.11
C THR A 437 4.91 -7.95 16.12
N GLY A 438 5.38 -6.77 16.51
CA GLY A 438 6.06 -5.84 15.61
C GLY A 438 5.14 -5.17 14.57
N LYS A 439 3.84 -5.46 14.59
CA LYS A 439 2.82 -4.88 13.69
C LYS A 439 1.62 -4.36 14.48
N LYS A 440 0.70 -3.67 13.82
CA LYS A 440 -0.52 -3.15 14.44
C LYS A 440 -1.50 -4.30 14.71
N VAL A 441 -2.04 -4.34 15.91
CA VAL A 441 -3.09 -5.30 16.31
C VAL A 441 -4.43 -4.58 16.46
N THR A 442 -5.52 -5.21 16.02
CA THR A 442 -6.89 -4.72 16.18
C THR A 442 -7.75 -5.74 16.90
N LEU A 443 -8.45 -5.31 17.95
CA LEU A 443 -9.48 -6.11 18.62
C LEU A 443 -10.83 -5.92 17.93
N LYS A 444 -11.55 -7.01 17.70
CA LYS A 444 -12.91 -7.02 17.16
C LYS A 444 -13.78 -7.89 18.03
N THR A 445 -14.97 -7.40 18.36
CA THR A 445 -15.96 -8.16 19.15
C THR A 445 -17.22 -8.39 18.33
N LYS A 446 -17.83 -9.57 18.49
CA LYS A 446 -19.07 -9.95 17.80
C LYS A 446 -20.04 -10.60 18.77
N ASN A 447 -21.30 -10.19 18.68
CA ASN A 447 -22.41 -10.82 19.38
C ASN A 447 -23.15 -11.75 18.42
N ILE A 448 -23.11 -13.06 18.67
CA ILE A 448 -23.68 -14.09 17.78
C ILE A 448 -24.68 -14.93 18.59
N GLY A 449 -25.95 -14.52 18.59
CA GLY A 449 -26.95 -15.11 19.48
C GLY A 449 -26.51 -15.00 20.94
N GLU A 450 -26.45 -16.12 21.66
CA GLU A 450 -26.00 -16.19 23.06
C GLU A 450 -24.48 -16.13 23.24
N TRP A 451 -23.72 -16.10 22.15
CA TRP A 451 -22.25 -16.09 22.19
C TRP A 451 -21.69 -14.68 22.08
N LEU A 452 -20.59 -14.46 22.78
CA LEU A 452 -19.66 -13.35 22.59
C LEU A 452 -18.38 -13.92 21.99
N GLU A 453 -17.93 -13.35 20.87
CA GLU A 453 -16.72 -13.75 20.16
C GLU A 453 -15.76 -12.55 20.09
N ILE A 454 -14.46 -12.82 20.30
CA ILE A 454 -13.39 -11.84 20.15
C ILE A 454 -12.39 -12.37 19.12
N GLU A 455 -12.01 -11.49 18.20
CA GLU A 455 -11.00 -11.72 17.18
C GLU A 455 -9.88 -10.69 17.30
N ILE A 456 -8.64 -11.15 17.13
CA ILE A 456 -7.44 -10.34 17.14
C ILE A 456 -6.82 -10.40 15.75
N TRP A 457 -6.71 -9.24 15.12
CA TRP A 457 -6.22 -9.11 13.74
C TRP A 457 -4.92 -8.32 13.70
N ASN A 458 -3.97 -8.78 12.89
CA ASN A 458 -2.75 -8.07 12.52
C ASN A 458 -2.98 -7.35 11.18
N ASN A 459 -2.63 -6.06 11.08
CA ASN A 459 -2.69 -5.28 9.85
C ASN A 459 -1.33 -4.69 9.47
#